data_AF-A0A9Q3FAH8-F1
#
_entry.id   AF-A0A9Q3FAH8-F1
#
_cell.length_a   1.000
_cell.length_b   1.000
_cell.length_c   1.000
_cell.angle_alpha   90.00
_cell.angle_beta   90.00
_cell.angle_gamma   90.00
#
_symmetry.space_group_name_H-M   'P 1'
#
loop_
_entity.id
_entity.type
_entity.pdbx_description
1 polymer ?
#
loop_
_entity_poly.entity_id
_entity_poly.type
_entity_poly.pdbx_seq_one_letter_code
_entity_poly.pdbx_strand_id
1 'polypeptide(L)'
;MQQMTQIMANLQEASSSESSRPPAFKTPSMKAPECFDGTRPFKVRSFIQSYPSYLLNSWKLFKSQLFTSFGDPNEVRKAEAELDALRMKEGGNFSLYITNFRSLVARIGDWGERALIHHFRKGLTSRILDQLTSHPSRIDSFQELMEFTLDLETRYNGRKKEKKPLALKSNSSHPQDSSSSSQKKKKNFQKRASPILLC
;
A
#
# COMPACT_ATOMS: atom_id res chain seq x y z
N MET A 1 21.02 51.28 -50.79
CA MET A 1 19.98 51.82 -49.88
C MET A 1 18.61 51.15 -50.08
N GLN A 2 18.17 50.86 -51.31
CA GLN A 2 16.82 50.33 -51.59
C GLN A 2 16.57 48.87 -51.11
N GLN A 3 17.61 48.03 -51.05
CA GLN A 3 17.46 46.65 -50.54
C GLN A 3 17.24 46.58 -49.02
N MET A 4 17.77 47.54 -48.25
CA MET A 4 17.63 47.52 -46.79
C MET A 4 16.22 47.92 -46.34
N THR A 5 15.57 48.79 -47.11
CA THR A 5 14.16 49.19 -46.87
C THR A 5 13.20 48.05 -47.17
N GLN A 6 13.47 47.26 -48.21
CA GLN A 6 12.63 46.11 -48.57
C GLN A 6 12.68 45.00 -47.51
N ILE A 7 13.85 44.79 -46.88
CA ILE A 7 14.00 43.80 -45.81
C ILE A 7 13.21 44.22 -44.56
N MET A 8 13.20 45.51 -44.22
CA MET A 8 12.45 46.02 -43.07
C MET A 8 10.94 45.98 -43.29
N ALA A 9 10.47 46.22 -44.52
CA ALA A 9 9.05 46.09 -44.86
C ALA A 9 8.55 44.64 -44.74
N ASN A 10 9.33 43.68 -45.24
CA ASN A 10 8.99 42.25 -45.16
C ASN A 10 9.03 41.72 -43.71
N LEU A 11 9.91 42.26 -42.85
CA LEU A 11 9.94 41.90 -41.42
C LEU A 11 8.71 42.43 -40.66
N GLN A 12 8.23 43.62 -41.01
CA GLN A 12 7.06 44.24 -40.37
C GLN A 12 5.77 43.48 -40.73
N GLU A 13 5.64 43.03 -41.98
CA GLU A 13 4.46 42.34 -42.50
C GLU A 13 4.33 40.89 -41.98
N ALA A 14 5.44 40.22 -41.67
CA ALA A 14 5.45 38.88 -41.07
C ALA A 14 4.98 38.83 -39.59
N SER A 15 4.79 39.99 -38.94
CA SER A 15 4.42 40.08 -37.52
C SER A 15 2.93 40.25 -37.25
N SER A 16 2.10 40.46 -38.29
CA SER A 16 0.69 40.89 -38.13
C SER A 16 -0.36 39.94 -38.71
N SER A 17 -0.03 38.68 -39.02
CA SER A 17 -1.02 37.70 -39.46
C SER A 17 -0.92 36.37 -38.72
N GLU A 18 -2.08 35.88 -38.29
CA GLU A 18 -2.39 34.50 -37.91
C GLU A 18 -2.05 34.04 -36.48
N SER A 19 -2.85 34.53 -35.53
CA SER A 19 -3.29 33.71 -34.38
C SER A 19 -4.17 32.55 -34.88
N SER A 20 -3.57 31.53 -35.47
CA SER A 20 -4.22 30.25 -35.72
C SER A 20 -3.58 29.20 -34.82
N ARG A 21 -4.33 28.77 -33.80
CA ARG A 21 -3.96 27.63 -32.94
C ARG A 21 -3.55 26.46 -33.84
N PRO A 22 -2.47 25.74 -33.55
CA PRO A 22 -2.18 24.50 -34.25
C PRO A 22 -3.40 23.57 -34.11
N PRO A 23 -3.81 22.87 -35.17
CA PRO A 23 -4.92 21.94 -35.07
C PRO A 23 -4.58 20.92 -33.98
N ALA A 24 -5.46 20.82 -32.99
CA ALA A 24 -5.31 19.86 -31.92
C ALA A 24 -5.15 18.47 -32.53
N PHE A 25 -4.01 17.84 -32.31
CA PHE A 25 -3.76 16.47 -32.74
C PHE A 25 -4.74 15.58 -31.98
N LYS A 26 -5.87 15.26 -32.62
CA LYS A 26 -6.85 14.31 -32.09
C LYS A 26 -6.22 12.93 -32.20
N THR A 27 -5.51 12.51 -31.16
CA THR A 27 -5.17 11.10 -31.02
C THR A 27 -6.47 10.32 -31.07
N PRO A 28 -6.64 9.35 -31.99
CA PRO A 28 -7.71 8.37 -31.88
C PRO A 28 -7.68 7.84 -30.45
N SER A 29 -8.84 7.71 -29.80
CA SER A 29 -8.94 7.16 -28.45
C SER A 29 -8.34 5.75 -28.43
N MET A 30 -7.03 5.64 -28.19
CA MET A 30 -6.34 4.38 -28.03
C MET A 30 -6.83 3.81 -26.71
N LYS A 31 -7.73 2.82 -26.80
CA LYS A 31 -8.10 2.02 -25.65
C LYS A 31 -6.82 1.37 -25.13
N ALA A 32 -6.53 1.57 -23.85
CA ALA A 32 -5.45 0.88 -23.19
C ALA A 32 -5.61 -0.62 -23.47
N PRO A 33 -4.53 -1.34 -23.81
CA PRO A 33 -4.58 -2.79 -23.91
C PRO A 33 -5.21 -3.33 -22.61
N GLU A 34 -6.33 -4.04 -22.72
CA GLU A 34 -6.95 -4.60 -21.53
C GLU A 34 -5.98 -5.61 -20.92
N CYS A 35 -5.50 -5.33 -19.71
CA CYS A 35 -4.75 -6.29 -18.92
C CYS A 35 -5.63 -7.52 -18.69
N PHE A 36 -5.08 -8.71 -18.92
CA PHE A 36 -5.83 -9.95 -18.74
C PHE A 36 -6.12 -10.17 -17.25
N ASP A 37 -7.39 -10.08 -16.87
CA ASP A 37 -7.87 -10.15 -15.48
C ASP A 37 -8.17 -11.58 -15.00
N GLY A 38 -7.93 -12.58 -15.84
CA GLY A 38 -8.23 -13.99 -15.54
C GLY A 38 -9.71 -14.37 -15.69
N THR A 39 -10.61 -13.41 -15.88
CA THR A 39 -12.08 -13.64 -15.91
C THR A 39 -12.57 -14.10 -17.29
N ARG A 40 -11.73 -14.02 -18.34
CA ARG A 40 -12.12 -14.24 -19.74
C ARG A 40 -11.19 -15.21 -20.49
N PRO A 41 -11.22 -16.51 -20.18
CA PRO A 41 -10.29 -17.51 -20.74
C PRO A 41 -10.37 -17.66 -22.27
N PHE A 42 -11.48 -17.29 -22.90
CA PHE A 42 -11.64 -17.33 -24.35
C PHE A 42 -10.66 -16.41 -25.10
N LYS A 43 -10.25 -15.28 -24.51
CA LYS A 43 -9.23 -14.40 -25.12
C LYS A 43 -7.90 -15.12 -25.28
N VAL A 44 -7.49 -15.90 -24.28
CA VAL A 44 -6.24 -16.67 -24.32
C VAL A 44 -6.33 -17.82 -25.32
N ARG A 45 -7.49 -18.50 -25.40
CA ARG A 45 -7.69 -19.60 -26.36
C ARG A 45 -7.61 -19.12 -27.82
N SER A 46 -8.31 -18.04 -28.16
CA SER A 46 -8.25 -17.44 -29.51
C SER A 46 -6.86 -16.91 -29.83
N PHE A 47 -6.18 -16.33 -28.84
CA PHE A 47 -4.80 -15.88 -28.98
C PHE A 47 -3.89 -17.05 -29.36
N ILE A 48 -3.84 -18.13 -28.57
CA ILE A 48 -2.98 -19.31 -28.81
C ILE A 48 -3.24 -19.95 -30.19
N GLN A 49 -4.50 -20.06 -30.61
CA GLN A 49 -4.86 -20.65 -31.90
C GLN A 49 -4.43 -19.83 -33.11
N SER A 50 -4.14 -18.53 -32.94
CA SER A 50 -3.69 -17.65 -34.03
C SER A 50 -2.17 -17.61 -34.22
N TYR A 51 -1.37 -18.19 -33.30
CA TYR A 51 0.08 -18.10 -33.38
C TYR A 51 0.70 -19.16 -34.29
N PRO A 52 1.74 -18.80 -35.05
CA PRO A 52 2.48 -19.76 -35.85
C PRO A 52 3.23 -20.78 -34.96
N SER A 53 3.34 -22.02 -35.45
CA SER A 53 3.88 -23.18 -34.71
C SER A 53 5.29 -22.97 -34.13
N TYR A 54 6.15 -22.20 -34.81
CA TYR A 54 7.52 -21.92 -34.33
C TYR A 54 7.55 -21.14 -33.01
N LEU A 55 6.51 -20.36 -32.72
CA LEU A 55 6.40 -19.57 -31.49
C LEU A 55 5.99 -20.45 -30.30
N LEU A 56 5.20 -21.50 -30.55
CA LEU A 56 4.81 -22.50 -29.55
C LEU A 56 5.95 -23.51 -29.26
N ASN A 57 6.86 -23.70 -30.21
CA ASN A 57 8.02 -24.59 -30.06
C ASN A 57 9.14 -24.01 -29.19
N SER A 58 9.09 -22.73 -28.83
CA SER A 58 10.07 -22.09 -27.95
C SER A 58 9.40 -21.46 -26.74
N TRP A 59 9.61 -22.06 -25.56
CA TRP A 59 9.07 -21.54 -24.30
C TRP A 59 9.47 -20.08 -24.04
N LYS A 60 10.70 -19.71 -24.40
CA LYS A 60 11.20 -18.35 -24.22
C LYS A 60 10.44 -17.33 -25.09
N LEU A 61 10.20 -17.67 -26.37
CA LEU A 61 9.48 -16.80 -27.30
C LEU A 61 8.00 -16.71 -26.95
N PHE A 62 7.39 -17.86 -26.62
CA PHE A 62 6.01 -17.91 -26.15
C PHE A 62 5.80 -17.04 -24.92
N LYS A 63 6.64 -17.20 -23.88
CA LYS A 63 6.57 -16.40 -22.66
C LYS A 63 6.69 -14.91 -22.98
N SER A 64 7.69 -14.51 -23.76
CA SER A 64 7.89 -13.10 -24.14
C SER A 64 6.66 -12.50 -24.81
N GLN A 65 6.06 -13.20 -25.77
CA GLN A 65 4.90 -12.73 -26.51
C GLN A 65 3.62 -12.69 -25.66
N LEU A 66 3.47 -13.66 -24.76
CA LEU A 66 2.37 -13.68 -23.79
C LEU A 66 2.44 -12.48 -22.84
N PHE A 67 3.61 -12.22 -22.26
CA PHE A 67 3.83 -11.06 -21.38
C PHE A 67 3.72 -9.73 -22.13
N THR A 68 4.15 -9.66 -23.39
CA THR A 68 4.00 -8.46 -24.22
C THR A 68 2.53 -8.14 -24.50
N SER A 69 1.72 -9.17 -24.71
CA SER A 69 0.31 -8.99 -25.11
C SER A 69 -0.64 -8.81 -23.92
N PHE A 70 -0.33 -9.45 -22.78
CA PHE A 70 -1.24 -9.50 -21.62
C PHE A 70 -0.62 -9.04 -20.30
N GLY A 71 0.70 -8.91 -20.23
CA GLY A 71 1.39 -8.43 -19.04
C GLY A 71 1.19 -6.93 -18.83
N ASP A 72 1.37 -6.47 -17.59
CA ASP A 72 1.39 -5.05 -17.28
C ASP A 72 2.80 -4.49 -17.61
N PRO A 73 2.94 -3.55 -18.57
CA PRO A 73 4.23 -2.96 -18.92
C PRO A 73 4.91 -2.23 -17.75
N ASN A 74 4.15 -1.84 -16.74
CA ASN A 74 4.63 -1.14 -15.56
C ASN A 74 4.60 -2.01 -14.29
N GLU A 75 4.47 -3.34 -14.41
CA GLU A 75 4.37 -4.23 -13.25
C GLU A 75 5.52 -4.04 -12.27
N VAL A 76 6.76 -4.01 -12.79
CA VAL A 76 7.98 -3.85 -11.98
C VAL A 76 7.98 -2.49 -11.29
N ARG A 77 7.76 -1.40 -12.04
CA ARG A 77 7.71 -0.04 -11.49
C ARG A 77 6.64 0.10 -10.41
N LYS A 78 5.47 -0.53 -10.62
CA LYS A 78 4.38 -0.55 -9.65
C LYS A 78 4.77 -1.33 -8.40
N ALA A 79 5.38 -2.50 -8.55
CA ALA A 79 5.85 -3.31 -7.44
C ALA A 79 6.96 -2.60 -6.64
N GLU A 80 7.88 -1.90 -7.30
CA GLU A 80 8.90 -1.06 -6.65
C GLU A 80 8.26 0.07 -5.84
N ALA A 81 7.29 0.78 -6.40
CA ALA A 81 6.58 1.85 -5.70
C ALA A 81 5.78 1.31 -4.48
N GLU A 82 5.12 0.16 -4.65
CA GLU A 82 4.43 -0.54 -3.55
C GLU A 82 5.42 -0.98 -2.46
N LEU A 83 6.60 -1.47 -2.85
CA LEU A 83 7.65 -1.87 -1.91
C LEU A 83 8.23 -0.67 -1.16
N ASP A 84 8.41 0.45 -1.83
CA ASP A 84 8.86 1.69 -1.21
C ASP A 84 7.86 2.27 -0.21
N ALA A 85 6.57 2.10 -0.48
CA ALA A 85 5.47 2.47 0.40
C ALA A 85 5.19 1.43 1.50
N LEU A 86 5.73 0.22 1.40
CA LEU A 86 5.46 -0.86 2.34
C LEU A 86 6.03 -0.53 3.73
N ARG A 87 5.14 -0.42 4.72
CA ARG A 87 5.50 -0.14 6.11
C ARG A 87 4.81 -1.14 7.03
N MET A 88 5.54 -1.64 8.01
CA MET A 88 5.00 -2.40 9.12
C MET A 88 4.28 -1.44 10.09
N LYS A 89 3.06 -1.79 10.50
CA LYS A 89 2.30 -1.02 11.51
C LYS A 89 2.82 -1.33 12.92
N GLU A 90 2.75 -0.35 13.82
CA GLU A 90 3.11 -0.54 15.23
C GLU A 90 2.18 -1.55 15.90
N GLY A 91 2.73 -2.65 16.42
CA GLY A 91 1.95 -3.79 16.94
C GLY A 91 1.14 -4.55 15.87
N GLY A 92 1.46 -4.36 14.59
CA GLY A 92 0.90 -5.13 13.48
C GLY A 92 1.50 -6.54 13.38
N ASN A 93 0.92 -7.37 12.52
CA ASN A 93 1.40 -8.73 12.31
C ASN A 93 2.63 -8.74 11.39
N PHE A 94 3.79 -9.16 11.93
CA PHE A 94 5.03 -9.27 11.15
C PHE A 94 4.95 -10.30 10.02
N SER A 95 4.21 -11.40 10.20
CA SER A 95 3.99 -12.42 9.14
C SER A 95 3.22 -11.85 7.95
N LEU A 96 2.30 -10.90 8.15
CA LEU A 96 1.63 -10.21 7.06
C LEU A 96 2.62 -9.31 6.29
N TYR A 97 3.45 -8.57 7.03
CA TYR A 97 4.48 -7.73 6.44
C TYR A 97 5.48 -8.53 5.61
N ILE A 98 6.02 -9.65 6.14
CA ILE A 98 6.99 -10.49 5.42
C ILE A 98 6.38 -11.10 4.16
N THR A 99 5.11 -11.51 4.21
CA THR A 99 4.40 -12.09 3.06
C THR A 99 4.25 -11.04 1.95
N ASN A 100 3.82 -9.83 2.30
CA ASN A 100 3.69 -8.74 1.35
C ASN A 100 5.06 -8.35 0.77
N PHE A 101 6.09 -8.25 1.60
CA PHE A 101 7.45 -7.94 1.16
C PHE A 101 7.96 -8.98 0.15
N ARG A 102 7.85 -10.27 0.48
CA ARG A 102 8.29 -11.37 -0.41
C ARG A 102 7.50 -11.42 -1.72
N SER A 103 6.20 -11.15 -1.67
CA SER A 103 5.36 -11.08 -2.87
C SER A 103 5.81 -9.95 -3.81
N LEU A 104 6.16 -8.79 -3.27
CA LEU A 104 6.65 -7.66 -4.06
C LEU A 104 8.04 -7.94 -4.64
N VAL A 105 8.96 -8.48 -3.83
CA VAL A 105 10.30 -8.87 -4.30
C VAL A 105 10.22 -9.89 -5.44
N ALA A 106 9.32 -10.87 -5.35
CA ALA A 106 9.11 -11.86 -6.40
C ALA A 106 8.59 -11.24 -7.72
N ARG A 107 7.82 -10.14 -7.65
CA ARG A 107 7.35 -9.39 -8.83
C ARG A 107 8.44 -8.53 -9.45
N ILE A 108 9.37 -8.02 -8.64
CA ILE A 108 10.47 -7.16 -9.10
C ILE A 108 11.61 -8.00 -9.71
N GLY A 109 11.96 -9.14 -9.11
CA GLY A 109 12.99 -10.03 -9.61
C GLY A 109 14.37 -9.79 -8.98
N ASP A 110 15.37 -9.53 -9.82
CA ASP A 110 16.82 -9.76 -9.58
C ASP A 110 17.52 -8.79 -8.59
N TRP A 111 16.90 -8.50 -7.46
CA TRP A 111 17.48 -7.64 -6.43
C TRP A 111 18.54 -8.37 -5.61
N GLY A 112 19.67 -7.68 -5.41
CA GLY A 112 20.73 -8.16 -4.52
C GLY A 112 20.36 -8.06 -3.04
N GLU A 113 20.97 -8.90 -2.21
CA GLU A 113 20.68 -8.99 -0.78
C GLU A 113 20.84 -7.65 -0.04
N ARG A 114 21.84 -6.84 -0.41
CA ARG A 114 22.03 -5.48 0.16
C ARG A 114 20.84 -4.56 -0.11
N ALA A 115 20.25 -4.62 -1.30
CA ALA A 115 19.07 -3.84 -1.64
C ALA A 115 17.86 -4.34 -0.84
N LEU A 116 17.68 -5.66 -0.73
CA LEU A 116 16.62 -6.26 0.09
C LEU A 116 16.72 -5.82 1.55
N ILE A 117 17.91 -5.87 2.15
CA ILE A 117 18.16 -5.40 3.52
C ILE A 117 17.79 -3.92 3.66
N HIS A 118 18.21 -3.07 2.72
CA HIS A 118 17.92 -1.64 2.76
C HIS A 118 16.41 -1.36 2.75
N HIS A 119 15.69 -1.94 1.79
CA HIS A 119 14.23 -1.77 1.67
C HIS A 119 13.48 -2.40 2.85
N PHE A 120 13.96 -3.54 3.35
CA PHE A 120 13.38 -4.18 4.52
C PHE A 120 13.48 -3.29 5.75
N ARG A 121 14.67 -2.74 6.06
CA ARG A 121 14.89 -1.84 7.20
C ARG A 121 14.05 -0.56 7.08
N LYS A 122 13.95 0.02 5.89
CA LYS A 122 13.09 1.19 5.62
C LYS A 122 11.62 0.94 5.97
N GLY A 123 11.17 -0.31 5.85
CA GLY A 123 9.80 -0.74 6.14
C GLY A 123 9.50 -1.05 7.62
N LEU A 124 10.53 -1.19 8.47
CA LEU A 124 10.36 -1.57 9.88
C LEU A 124 9.89 -0.40 10.76
N THR A 125 9.30 -0.73 11.90
CA THR A 125 8.92 0.28 12.90
C THR A 125 10.16 0.81 13.63
N SER A 126 10.09 2.05 14.10
CA SER A 126 11.17 2.70 14.85
C SER A 126 11.63 1.85 16.05
N ARG A 127 10.67 1.26 16.78
CA ARG A 127 10.93 0.35 17.90
C ARG A 127 11.88 -0.80 17.52
N ILE A 128 11.66 -1.42 16.37
CA ILE A 128 12.49 -2.54 15.91
C ILE A 128 13.85 -2.01 15.44
N LEU A 129 13.88 -0.86 14.77
CA LEU A 129 15.11 -0.21 14.33
C LEU A 129 16.04 0.16 15.50
N ASP A 130 15.49 0.63 16.62
CA ASP A 130 16.26 0.94 17.82
C ASP A 130 16.87 -0.33 18.43
N GLN A 131 16.12 -1.42 18.46
CA GLN A 131 16.60 -2.72 18.94
C GLN A 131 17.67 -3.32 18.01
N LEU A 132 17.52 -3.14 16.69
CA LEU A 132 18.54 -3.50 15.71
C LEU A 132 19.84 -2.69 15.90
N THR A 133 19.72 -1.42 16.27
CA THR A 133 20.88 -0.56 16.54
C THR A 133 21.60 -0.95 17.83
N SER A 134 20.86 -1.44 18.82
CA SER A 134 21.42 -1.98 20.07
C SER A 134 22.05 -3.37 19.91
N HIS A 135 21.92 -4.03 18.76
CA HIS A 135 22.43 -5.37 18.55
C HIS A 135 23.97 -5.35 18.41
N PRO A 136 24.71 -6.22 19.13
CA PRO A 136 26.17 -6.16 19.18
C PRO A 136 26.85 -6.64 17.88
N SER A 137 26.19 -7.46 17.05
CA SER A 137 26.73 -7.91 15.76
C SER A 137 26.06 -7.22 14.59
N ARG A 138 26.86 -6.97 13.56
CA ARG A 138 26.40 -6.46 12.27
C ARG A 138 25.67 -7.58 11.53
N ILE A 139 24.40 -7.35 11.22
CA ILE A 139 23.58 -8.28 10.44
C ILE A 139 23.78 -7.95 8.96
N ASP A 140 24.52 -8.82 8.25
CA ASP A 140 24.83 -8.66 6.83
C ASP A 140 24.00 -9.58 5.91
N SER A 141 23.32 -10.59 6.47
CA SER A 141 22.38 -11.41 5.72
C SER A 141 20.93 -10.96 5.90
N PHE A 142 20.17 -10.96 4.81
CA PHE A 142 18.74 -10.68 4.81
C PHE A 142 17.96 -11.69 5.65
N GLN A 143 18.38 -12.96 5.63
CA GLN A 143 17.70 -13.99 6.39
C GLN A 143 17.91 -13.82 7.89
N GLU A 144 19.14 -13.55 8.33
CA GLU A 144 19.45 -13.26 9.73
C GLU A 144 18.67 -12.03 10.22
N LEU A 145 18.55 -10.98 9.39
CA LEU A 145 17.76 -9.79 9.71
C LEU A 145 16.28 -10.11 9.91
N MET A 146 15.72 -10.96 9.05
CA MET A 146 14.34 -11.40 9.12
C MET A 146 14.07 -12.22 10.39
N GLU A 147 14.93 -13.19 10.69
CA GLU A 147 14.83 -14.06 11.88
C GLU A 147 14.93 -13.22 13.17
N PHE A 148 15.91 -12.33 13.25
CA PHE A 148 16.06 -11.43 14.39
C PHE A 148 14.83 -10.53 14.60
N THR A 149 14.28 -10.00 13.51
CA THR A 149 13.07 -9.17 13.57
C THR A 149 11.85 -9.96 14.06
N LEU A 150 11.69 -11.20 13.59
CA LEU A 150 10.62 -12.10 14.05
C LEU A 150 10.71 -12.38 15.54
N ASP A 151 11.93 -12.59 16.03
CA ASP A 151 12.23 -12.81 17.45
C ASP A 151 11.81 -11.62 18.31
N LEU A 152 12.17 -10.41 17.89
CA LEU A 152 11.79 -9.17 18.57
C LEU A 152 10.27 -8.98 18.62
N GLU A 153 9.57 -9.32 17.53
CA GLU A 153 8.12 -9.20 17.46
C GLU A 153 7.42 -10.22 18.36
N THR A 154 7.91 -11.46 18.37
CA THR A 154 7.38 -12.53 19.22
C THR A 154 7.50 -12.17 20.69
N ARG A 155 8.68 -11.70 21.13
CA ARG A 155 8.92 -11.25 22.51
C ARG A 155 8.04 -10.06 22.90
N TYR A 156 7.82 -9.13 21.97
CA TYR A 156 6.96 -7.98 22.21
C TYR A 156 5.48 -8.36 22.36
N ASN A 157 4.99 -9.21 21.46
CA ASN A 157 3.60 -9.68 21.50
C ASN A 157 3.33 -10.57 22.73
N GLY A 158 4.32 -11.34 23.20
CA GLY A 158 4.27 -12.03 24.49
C GLY A 158 4.02 -11.06 25.65
N ARG A 159 4.88 -10.03 25.80
CA ARG A 159 4.73 -9.01 26.85
C ARG A 159 3.41 -8.24 26.77
N LYS A 160 2.90 -7.97 25.57
CA LYS A 160 1.59 -7.32 25.39
C LYS A 160 0.42 -8.17 25.89
N LYS A 161 0.49 -9.49 25.73
CA LYS A 161 -0.56 -10.42 26.19
C LYS A 161 -0.58 -10.50 27.73
N GLU A 162 0.57 -10.42 28.37
CA GLU A 162 0.71 -10.43 29.84
C GLU A 162 0.25 -9.12 30.48
N LYS A 163 0.47 -7.97 29.80
CA LYS A 163 0.05 -6.65 30.29
C LYS A 163 -1.44 -6.35 30.15
N LYS A 164 -2.19 -7.14 29.38
CA LYS A 164 -3.66 -7.09 29.48
C LYS A 164 -3.97 -7.68 30.85
N PRO A 165 -4.47 -6.87 31.81
CA PRO A 165 -4.76 -7.39 33.13
C PRO A 165 -5.70 -8.57 32.92
N LEU A 166 -5.38 -9.69 33.56
CA LEU A 166 -6.35 -10.71 33.87
C LEU A 166 -7.53 -9.95 34.45
N ALA A 167 -8.56 -9.71 33.63
CA ALA A 167 -9.83 -9.23 34.10
C ALA A 167 -10.31 -10.37 34.98
N LEU A 168 -9.99 -10.27 36.26
CA LEU A 168 -10.60 -11.01 37.34
C LEU A 168 -12.09 -10.89 37.05
N LYS A 169 -12.66 -11.96 36.52
CA LYS A 169 -14.09 -12.21 36.65
C LYS A 169 -14.30 -12.37 38.16
N SER A 170 -14.45 -11.25 38.86
CA SER A 170 -15.00 -11.27 40.21
C SER A 170 -16.45 -11.68 40.05
N ASN A 171 -16.70 -12.99 40.12
CA ASN A 171 -18.01 -13.47 40.47
C ASN A 171 -18.32 -12.86 41.84
N SER A 172 -19.17 -11.84 41.84
CA SER A 172 -19.81 -11.33 43.05
C SER A 172 -20.69 -12.47 43.58
N SER A 173 -20.10 -13.31 44.41
CA SER A 173 -20.82 -14.22 45.29
C SER A 173 -21.46 -13.36 46.38
N HIS A 174 -22.74 -13.11 46.17
CA HIS A 174 -23.66 -12.52 47.13
C HIS A 174 -23.78 -13.45 48.35
N PRO A 175 -23.43 -13.03 49.59
CA PRO A 175 -23.91 -13.71 50.78
C PRO A 175 -25.28 -13.11 51.10
N GLN A 176 -26.31 -13.94 51.00
CA GLN A 176 -27.61 -13.67 51.60
C GLN A 176 -27.45 -13.81 53.12
N ASP A 177 -27.62 -12.71 53.85
CA ASP A 177 -27.96 -12.75 55.26
C ASP A 177 -29.17 -11.86 55.50
N SER A 178 -30.23 -12.50 55.99
CA SER A 178 -31.51 -11.91 56.35
C SER A 178 -31.51 -11.51 57.82
N SER A 179 -31.89 -10.27 58.13
CA SER A 179 -33.08 -9.96 58.97
C SER A 179 -33.05 -8.58 59.64
N SER A 180 -34.27 -8.04 59.81
CA SER A 180 -34.72 -7.12 60.87
C SER A 180 -34.53 -5.60 60.73
N SER A 181 -35.62 -4.98 60.27
CA SER A 181 -36.35 -3.82 60.85
C SER A 181 -35.59 -2.59 61.39
N SER A 182 -35.87 -1.41 60.81
CA SER A 182 -36.55 -0.32 61.54
C SER A 182 -36.75 0.94 60.69
N GLN A 183 -37.95 1.50 60.85
CA GLN A 183 -38.46 2.72 60.23
C GLN A 183 -37.64 3.97 60.59
N LYS A 184 -37.51 4.92 59.65
CA LYS A 184 -37.74 6.36 59.94
C LYS A 184 -37.93 7.21 58.68
N LYS A 185 -39.12 7.82 58.61
CA LYS A 185 -39.53 8.94 57.75
C LYS A 185 -38.59 10.15 57.91
N LYS A 186 -38.39 10.94 56.84
CA LYS A 186 -38.98 12.30 56.70
C LYS A 186 -38.68 12.95 55.33
N LYS A 187 -39.66 13.76 54.92
CA LYS A 187 -39.82 14.51 53.66
C LYS A 187 -39.11 15.87 53.72
N ASN A 188 -38.71 16.42 52.57
CA ASN A 188 -38.99 17.79 52.09
C ASN A 188 -38.36 17.98 50.69
N PHE A 189 -39.08 18.16 49.58
CA PHE A 189 -39.98 19.22 49.09
C PHE A 189 -39.27 20.53 48.69
N GLN A 190 -39.54 20.92 47.42
CA GLN A 190 -39.43 22.25 46.78
C GLN A 190 -38.06 22.60 46.18
N LYS A 191 -37.92 23.19 44.99
CA LYS A 191 -38.80 23.88 43.99
C LYS A 191 -37.79 24.17 42.83
N ARG A 192 -38.06 24.18 41.52
CA ARG A 192 -39.08 24.92 40.74
C ARG A 192 -38.85 24.56 39.26
N ALA A 193 -39.92 24.30 38.52
CA ALA A 193 -40.01 24.46 37.07
C ALA A 193 -39.92 25.96 36.71
N SER A 194 -39.46 26.36 35.53
CA SER A 194 -40.22 26.52 34.26
C SER A 194 -39.32 27.24 33.23
N PRO A 195 -39.76 27.53 31.98
CA PRO A 195 -40.37 26.67 30.97
C PRO A 195 -39.69 26.79 29.59
N ILE A 196 -40.20 25.97 28.66
CA ILE A 196 -39.93 25.90 27.21
C ILE A 196 -40.47 27.15 26.49
N LEU A 197 -39.77 27.64 25.47
CA LEU A 197 -40.35 28.43 24.38
C LEU A 197 -39.85 27.87 23.03
N LEU A 198 -40.81 27.39 22.24
CA LEU A 198 -40.69 26.95 20.86
C LEU A 198 -41.12 28.13 19.98
N CYS A 199 -40.27 28.54 19.04
CA CYS A 199 -40.65 29.20 17.80
C CYS A 199 -39.87 28.53 16.67
#